data_AF-A0A417XX80-F1
#
_entry.id   AF-A0A417XX80-F1
#
_cell.length_a   1.000
_cell.length_b   1.000
_cell.length_c   1.000
_cell.angle_alpha   90.00
_cell.angle_beta   90.00
_cell.angle_gamma   90.00
#
_symmetry.space_group_name_H-M   'P 1'
#
loop_
_entity.id
_entity.type
_entity.pdbx_description
1 polymer ?
#
loop_
_entity_poly.entity_id
_entity_poly.type
_entity_poly.pdbx_seq_one_letter_code
_entity_poly.pdbx_strand_id
1 'polypeptide(L)'
;MGYDGAGGLREPVDRTVQQLLRRAVLDHARDEHRKTFSPALHVGVPGIRSRRFEIEDPLDHGLRTDIVEAMMRPALEKGVVPLLWLTRRGDTTAHDVDGAWSAAVHAAGGELELALGLVIVTRRSWHDPRTGVQRTWKRIRSR
;
A
#
# COMPACT_ATOMS: atom_id res chain seq x y z
N MET A 1 11.21 -11.32 2.28
CA MET A 1 10.49 -10.07 1.95
C MET A 1 11.20 -8.97 2.76
N GLY A 2 11.72 -7.94 2.10
CA GLY A 2 12.72 -7.02 2.67
C GLY A 2 12.12 -5.93 3.58
N TYR A 3 11.44 -6.35 4.64
CA TYR A 3 10.95 -5.49 5.72
C TYR A 3 11.99 -5.41 6.86
N ASP A 4 12.05 -4.30 7.59
CA ASP A 4 12.95 -4.08 8.73
C ASP A 4 12.59 -4.86 10.00
N GLY A 5 11.84 -5.96 9.88
CA GLY A 5 11.24 -6.69 10.99
C GLY A 5 10.04 -5.97 11.65
N ALA A 6 9.82 -4.69 11.33
CA ALA A 6 8.70 -3.87 11.81
C ALA A 6 7.81 -3.37 10.66
N GLY A 7 7.91 -4.00 9.49
CA GLY A 7 7.05 -3.75 8.33
C GLY A 7 7.53 -2.63 7.39
N GLY A 8 8.63 -1.93 7.68
CA GLY A 8 9.15 -0.86 6.82
C GLY A 8 10.14 -1.35 5.76
N LEU A 9 10.07 -0.80 4.55
CA LEU A 9 11.03 -1.01 3.47
C LEU A 9 12.38 -0.36 3.80
N ARG A 10 13.47 -1.06 3.50
CA ARG A 10 14.85 -0.55 3.63
C ARG A 10 15.57 -0.59 2.29
N GLU A 11 16.51 0.33 2.11
CA GLU A 11 17.46 0.22 1.02
C GLU A 11 18.59 -0.75 1.39
N PRO A 12 19.05 -1.62 0.46
CA PRO A 12 18.50 -1.81 -0.87
C PRO A 12 17.17 -2.58 -0.85
N VAL A 13 16.16 -2.07 -1.58
CA VAL A 13 14.86 -2.76 -1.68
C VAL A 13 15.02 -4.02 -2.53
N ASP A 14 14.51 -5.15 -2.05
CA ASP A 14 14.55 -6.43 -2.77
C ASP A 14 13.98 -6.31 -4.20
N ARG A 15 14.61 -6.99 -5.16
CA ARG A 15 14.26 -6.87 -6.60
C ARG A 15 12.82 -7.30 -6.89
N THR A 16 12.33 -8.35 -6.22
CA THR A 16 10.95 -8.83 -6.38
C THR A 16 9.97 -7.79 -5.84
N VAL A 17 10.27 -7.22 -4.67
CA VAL A 17 9.47 -6.12 -4.10
C VAL A 17 9.45 -4.91 -5.03
N GLN A 18 10.61 -4.50 -5.57
CA GLN A 18 10.67 -3.40 -6.55
C GLN A 18 9.79 -3.66 -7.78
N GLN A 19 9.76 -4.89 -8.29
CA GLN A 19 8.93 -5.25 -9.44
C GLN A 19 7.43 -5.19 -9.12
N LEU A 20 7.02 -5.69 -7.95
CA LEU A 20 5.63 -5.62 -7.47
C LEU A 20 5.18 -4.16 -7.28
N LEU A 21 6.00 -3.33 -6.64
CA LEU A 21 5.65 -1.92 -6.42
C LEU A 21 5.61 -1.14 -7.73
N ARG A 22 6.53 -1.41 -8.65
CA ARG A 22 6.46 -0.85 -10.01
C ARG A 22 5.19 -1.30 -10.73
N ARG A 23 4.76 -2.55 -10.55
CA ARG A 23 3.51 -3.06 -11.13
C ARG A 23 2.30 -2.34 -10.54
N ALA A 24 2.25 -2.12 -9.23
CA ALA A 24 1.18 -1.36 -8.58
C ALA A 24 1.05 0.07 -9.15
N VAL A 25 2.17 0.77 -9.34
CA VAL A 25 2.18 2.10 -9.98
C VAL A 25 1.67 2.03 -11.41
N LEU A 26 2.09 1.02 -12.18
CA LEU A 26 1.66 0.87 -13.58
C LEU A 26 0.16 0.58 -13.68
N ASP A 27 -0.37 -0.28 -12.83
CA ASP A 27 -1.79 -0.62 -12.79
C ASP A 27 -2.61 0.61 -12.41
N HIS A 28 -2.22 1.32 -11.35
CA HIS A 28 -2.91 2.54 -10.96
C HIS A 28 -2.83 3.64 -12.04
N ALA A 29 -1.69 3.82 -12.70
CA ALA A 29 -1.54 4.78 -13.79
C ALA A 29 -2.37 4.44 -15.03
N ARG A 30 -2.68 3.15 -15.24
CA ARG A 30 -3.49 2.66 -16.36
C ARG A 30 -4.97 2.74 -16.06
N ASP A 31 -5.38 2.30 -14.87
CA ASP A 31 -6.79 2.07 -14.57
C ASP A 31 -7.48 3.33 -14.04
N GLU A 32 -6.73 4.24 -13.40
CA GLU A 32 -7.30 5.45 -12.83
C GLU A 32 -7.17 6.63 -13.79
N HIS A 33 -8.22 6.86 -14.57
CA HIS A 33 -8.32 7.97 -15.53
C HIS A 33 -8.90 9.26 -14.96
N ARG A 34 -9.59 9.21 -13.80
CA ARG A 34 -10.32 10.37 -13.27
C ARG A 34 -9.35 11.42 -12.74
N LYS A 35 -9.61 12.70 -12.94
CA LYS A 35 -8.77 13.77 -12.36
C LYS A 35 -8.86 13.80 -10.84
N THR A 36 -10.04 13.50 -10.30
CA THR A 36 -10.34 13.43 -8.87
C THR A 36 -10.92 12.06 -8.56
N PHE A 37 -10.37 11.40 -7.55
CA PHE A 37 -10.78 10.10 -7.06
C PHE A 37 -10.41 9.98 -5.58
N SER A 38 -11.20 9.19 -4.85
CA SER A 38 -10.95 8.88 -3.45
C SER A 38 -9.72 7.98 -3.30
N PRO A 39 -8.94 8.10 -2.20
CA PRO A 39 -7.93 7.12 -1.86
C PRO A 39 -8.55 5.73 -1.77
N ALA A 40 -7.78 4.70 -2.12
CA ALA A 40 -8.24 3.33 -2.00
C ALA A 40 -7.15 2.43 -1.43
N LEU A 41 -7.49 1.66 -0.41
CA LEU A 41 -6.63 0.64 0.18
C LEU A 41 -6.74 -0.64 -0.65
N HIS A 42 -5.61 -1.29 -0.88
CA HIS A 42 -5.53 -2.54 -1.60
C HIS A 42 -4.79 -3.59 -0.79
N VAL A 43 -5.28 -4.83 -0.88
CA VAL A 43 -4.66 -6.01 -0.27
C VAL A 43 -4.56 -7.12 -1.31
N GLY A 44 -3.34 -7.53 -1.66
CA GLY A 44 -3.14 -8.63 -2.61
C GLY A 44 -1.77 -8.63 -3.29
N VAL A 45 -1.76 -9.01 -4.57
CA VAL A 45 -0.56 -9.04 -5.42
C VAL A 45 -0.82 -8.16 -6.66
N PRO A 46 -0.07 -7.04 -6.81
CA PRO A 46 -0.19 -6.17 -7.97
C PRO A 46 -0.10 -6.93 -9.30
N GLY A 47 -0.97 -6.58 -10.25
CA GLY A 47 -1.02 -7.21 -11.57
C GLY A 47 -1.64 -8.60 -11.64
N ILE A 48 -2.02 -9.20 -10.50
CA ILE A 48 -2.64 -10.53 -10.44
C ILE A 48 -4.05 -10.43 -9.85
N ARG A 49 -4.14 -10.12 -8.56
CA ARG A 49 -5.41 -10.03 -7.83
C ARG A 49 -5.23 -9.19 -6.58
N SER A 50 -6.16 -8.29 -6.33
CA SER A 50 -6.26 -7.55 -5.09
C SER A 50 -7.70 -7.29 -4.72
N ARG A 51 -7.93 -7.17 -3.42
CA ARG A 51 -9.14 -6.52 -2.89
C ARG A 51 -8.88 -5.04 -2.82
N ARG A 52 -9.91 -4.25 -3.03
CA ARG A 52 -9.88 -2.78 -2.99
C ARG A 52 -10.98 -2.28 -2.07
N PHE A 53 -10.66 -1.32 -1.23
CA PHE A 53 -11.60 -0.58 -0.40
C PHE A 53 -11.43 0.91 -0.69
N GLU A 54 -12.47 1.58 -1.17
CA GLU A 54 -12.45 3.03 -1.40
C GLU A 54 -12.76 3.78 -0.10
N ILE A 55 -12.03 4.86 0.14
CA ILE A 55 -12.10 5.63 1.38
C ILE A 55 -12.85 6.91 1.06
N GLU A 56 -14.16 6.88 1.22
CA GLU A 56 -15.06 7.98 0.87
C GLU A 56 -15.11 9.02 2.00
N ASP A 57 -15.18 8.55 3.25
CA ASP A 57 -15.33 9.38 4.43
C ASP A 57 -14.10 9.33 5.36
N PRO A 58 -13.90 10.36 6.21
CA PRO A 58 -12.95 10.30 7.30
C PRO A 58 -13.32 9.16 8.26
N LEU A 59 -12.41 8.20 8.41
CA LEU A 59 -12.53 7.12 9.38
C LEU A 59 -11.76 7.49 10.66
N ASP A 60 -12.08 6.86 11.78
CA ASP A 60 -11.22 6.91 12.96
C ASP A 60 -10.12 5.82 12.89
N HIS A 61 -9.26 5.77 13.89
CA HIS A 61 -8.14 4.82 13.91
C HIS A 61 -8.60 3.36 14.06
N GLY A 62 -9.60 3.11 14.92
CA GLY A 62 -10.12 1.76 15.17
C GLY A 62 -10.73 1.17 13.90
N LEU A 63 -11.60 1.93 13.23
CA LEU A 63 -12.25 1.47 12.01
C LEU A 63 -11.25 1.23 10.87
N ARG A 64 -10.18 2.04 10.75
CA ARG A 64 -9.11 1.75 9.79
C ARG A 64 -8.43 0.41 10.08
N THR A 65 -8.18 0.12 11.36
CA THR A 65 -7.56 -1.12 11.82
C THR A 65 -8.45 -2.32 11.49
N ASP A 66 -9.74 -2.25 11.84
CA ASP A 66 -10.75 -3.27 11.52
C ASP A 66 -10.83 -3.54 10.02
N ILE A 67 -10.79 -2.49 9.19
CA ILE A 67 -10.81 -2.62 7.73
C ILE A 67 -9.57 -3.36 7.24
N VAL A 68 -8.37 -3.03 7.74
CA VAL A 68 -7.13 -3.71 7.36
C VAL A 68 -7.23 -5.20 7.69
N GLU A 69 -7.66 -5.54 8.90
CA GLU A 69 -7.83 -6.93 9.32
C GLU A 69 -8.85 -7.68 8.47
N ALA A 70 -10.02 -7.08 8.23
CA ALA A 70 -11.07 -7.67 7.41
C ALA A 70 -10.59 -7.92 5.97
N MET A 71 -9.80 -7.01 5.40
CA MET A 71 -9.22 -7.17 4.07
C MET A 71 -8.13 -8.26 4.03
N MET A 72 -7.35 -8.42 5.12
CA MET A 72 -6.27 -9.39 5.24
C MET A 72 -6.74 -10.82 5.47
N ARG A 73 -7.78 -11.00 6.30
CA ARG A 73 -8.26 -12.28 6.81
C ARG A 73 -8.33 -13.41 5.76
N PRO A 74 -8.97 -13.25 4.59
CA PRO A 74 -9.05 -14.33 3.61
C PRO A 74 -7.74 -14.67 2.88
N ALA A 75 -6.71 -13.81 2.92
CA ALA A 75 -5.37 -14.18 2.47
C ALA A 75 -4.64 -14.98 3.55
N LEU A 76 -4.80 -14.58 4.81
CA LEU A 76 -4.22 -15.26 5.97
C LEU A 76 -4.82 -16.66 6.18
N GLU A 77 -6.12 -16.84 5.98
CA GLU A 77 -6.79 -18.15 5.97
C GLU A 77 -6.19 -19.12 4.92
N LYS A 78 -5.54 -18.57 3.90
CA LYS A 78 -4.84 -19.35 2.85
C LYS A 78 -3.33 -19.45 3.10
N GLY A 79 -2.84 -19.00 4.26
CA GLY A 79 -1.44 -19.02 4.63
C GLY A 79 -0.55 -18.04 3.83
N VAL A 80 -1.13 -16.96 3.28
CA VAL A 80 -0.39 -15.98 2.47
C VAL A 80 -0.42 -14.61 3.13
N VAL A 81 0.74 -13.96 3.22
CA VAL A 81 0.86 -12.55 3.61
C VAL A 81 0.90 -11.68 2.35
N PRO A 82 -0.21 -11.00 1.98
CA PRO A 82 -0.27 -10.16 0.79
C PRO A 82 0.44 -8.81 0.99
N LEU A 83 0.68 -8.10 -0.11
CA LEU A 83 1.10 -6.70 -0.06
C LEU A 83 -0.09 -5.81 0.29
N LEU A 84 0.14 -4.78 1.10
CA LEU A 84 -0.81 -3.68 1.33
C LEU A 84 -0.29 -2.41 0.67
N TRP A 85 -1.15 -1.74 -0.10
CA TRP A 85 -0.83 -0.44 -0.66
C TRP A 85 -2.04 0.48 -0.72
N LEU A 86 -1.80 1.78 -0.57
CA LEU A 86 -2.81 2.82 -0.67
C LEU A 86 -2.62 3.58 -1.98
N THR A 87 -3.57 3.51 -2.90
CA THR A 87 -3.56 4.38 -4.08
C THR A 87 -4.20 5.72 -3.73
N ARG A 88 -3.54 6.83 -4.06
CA ARG A 88 -4.13 8.18 -3.89
C ARG A 88 -3.67 9.15 -4.97
N ARG A 89 -4.40 10.25 -5.08
CA ARG A 89 -3.98 11.42 -5.88
C ARG A 89 -2.78 12.14 -5.24
N GLY A 90 -2.15 13.00 -6.02
CA GLY A 90 -1.03 13.84 -5.59
C GLY A 90 0.33 13.26 -5.98
N ASP A 91 1.36 13.79 -5.32
CA ASP A 91 2.75 13.36 -5.47
C ASP A 91 3.22 12.55 -4.24
N THR A 92 4.54 12.35 -4.13
CA THR A 92 5.20 11.60 -3.04
C THR A 92 5.29 12.35 -1.72
N THR A 93 4.79 13.60 -1.65
CA THR A 93 4.79 14.34 -0.39
C THR A 93 3.93 13.57 0.61
N ALA A 94 4.47 13.31 1.80
CA ALA A 94 3.74 12.62 2.85
C ALA A 94 2.53 13.46 3.26
N HIS A 95 1.35 12.84 3.27
CA HIS A 95 0.12 13.47 3.74
C HIS A 95 -0.27 12.84 5.09
N ASP A 96 -0.99 13.58 5.93
CA ASP A 96 -1.47 13.07 7.23
C ASP A 96 -2.27 11.76 7.10
N VAL A 97 -3.01 11.62 6.00
CA VAL A 97 -3.75 10.39 5.66
C VAL A 97 -2.82 9.19 5.47
N ASP A 98 -1.61 9.38 4.94
CA ASP A 98 -0.62 8.32 4.76
C ASP A 98 -0.14 7.80 6.12
N GLY A 99 0.15 8.72 7.04
CA GLY A 99 0.53 8.39 8.41
C GLY A 99 -0.60 7.70 9.19
N ALA A 100 -1.82 8.20 9.08
CA ALA A 100 -2.99 7.61 9.74
C ALA A 100 -3.26 6.17 9.30
N TRP A 101 -3.14 5.88 8.00
CA TRP A 101 -3.26 4.51 7.48
C TRP A 101 -2.04 3.66 7.82
N SER A 102 -0.83 4.20 7.81
CA SER A 102 0.37 3.48 8.23
C SER A 102 0.27 3.04 9.71
N ALA A 103 -0.26 3.91 10.58
CA ALA A 103 -0.48 3.59 11.99
C ALA A 103 -1.52 2.48 12.17
N ALA A 104 -2.63 2.54 11.42
CA ALA A 104 -3.66 1.50 11.45
C ALA A 104 -3.17 0.14 10.94
N VAL A 105 -2.36 0.12 9.86
CA VAL A 105 -1.73 -1.10 9.36
C VAL A 105 -0.76 -1.70 10.39
N HIS A 106 -0.02 -0.85 11.10
CA HIS A 106 0.86 -1.31 12.17
C HIS A 106 0.08 -1.91 13.35
N ALA A 107 -1.01 -1.26 13.78
CA ALA A 107 -1.89 -1.77 14.83
C ALA A 107 -2.48 -3.14 14.45
N ALA A 108 -3.08 -3.26 13.26
CA ALA A 108 -3.61 -4.52 12.74
C ALA A 108 -2.53 -5.60 12.62
N GLY A 109 -1.30 -5.21 12.27
CA GLY A 109 -0.16 -6.12 12.27
C GLY A 109 0.13 -6.67 13.66
N GLY A 110 0.09 -5.83 14.70
CA GLY A 110 0.23 -6.26 16.09
C GLY A 110 -0.85 -7.27 16.51
N GLU A 111 -2.12 -7.00 16.18
CA GLU A 111 -3.25 -7.88 16.49
C GLU A 111 -3.19 -9.23 15.74
N LEU A 112 -2.63 -9.21 14.53
CA LEU A 112 -2.44 -10.40 13.70
C LEU A 112 -1.09 -11.11 13.91
N GLU A 113 -0.25 -10.61 14.83
CA GLU A 113 1.13 -11.08 15.06
C GLU A 113 2.02 -11.07 13.78
N LEU A 114 1.82 -10.06 12.92
CA LEU A 114 2.53 -9.88 11.66
C LEU A 114 3.21 -8.51 11.57
N ALA A 115 4.42 -8.49 11.02
CA ALA A 115 5.10 -7.26 10.65
C ALA A 115 4.55 -6.70 9.32
N LEU A 116 3.40 -6.04 9.37
CA LEU A 116 2.75 -5.47 8.18
C LEU A 116 3.35 -4.12 7.78
N GLY A 117 3.49 -3.93 6.47
CA GLY A 117 3.94 -2.68 5.86
C GLY A 117 2.89 -2.10 4.92
N LEU A 118 2.86 -0.77 4.83
CA LEU A 118 2.02 -0.03 3.89
C LEU A 118 2.91 0.73 2.90
N VAL A 119 2.57 0.66 1.61
CA VAL A 119 3.18 1.53 0.60
C VAL A 119 2.14 2.44 -0.01
N ILE A 120 2.45 3.73 -0.10
CA ILE A 120 1.61 4.70 -0.79
C ILE A 120 1.97 4.71 -2.27
N VAL A 121 0.96 4.67 -3.13
CA VAL A 121 1.10 4.57 -4.58
C VAL A 121 0.37 5.75 -5.23
N THR A 122 1.09 6.46 -6.09
CA THR A 122 0.51 7.45 -7.01
C THR A 122 0.66 6.95 -8.45
N ARG A 123 0.19 7.72 -9.44
CA ARG A 123 0.36 7.35 -10.86
C ARG A 123 1.81 7.32 -11.33
N ARG A 124 2.73 7.90 -10.56
CA ARG A 124 4.12 8.11 -10.98
C ARG A 124 5.13 7.69 -9.94
N SER A 125 4.71 7.20 -8.79
CA SER A 125 5.61 6.92 -7.69
C SER A 125 5.01 5.94 -6.70
N TRP A 126 5.89 5.40 -5.88
CA TRP A 126 5.51 4.83 -4.61
C TRP A 126 6.46 5.33 -3.52
N HIS A 127 5.97 5.38 -2.28
CA HIS A 127 6.78 5.65 -1.09
C HIS A 127 6.28 4.88 0.12
N ASP A 128 7.22 4.48 0.98
CA ASP A 128 6.94 3.97 2.31
C ASP A 128 6.80 5.17 3.28
N PRO A 129 5.63 5.39 3.90
CA PRO A 129 5.41 6.51 4.80
C PRO A 129 6.17 6.37 6.14
N ARG A 130 6.60 5.16 6.52
CA ARG A 130 7.35 4.90 7.75
C ARG A 130 8.83 5.18 7.58
N THR A 131 9.42 4.77 6.45
CA THR A 131 10.88 4.88 6.24
C THR A 131 11.29 5.99 5.29
N GLY A 132 10.35 6.55 4.52
CA GLY A 132 10.62 7.53 3.48
C GLY A 132 11.25 6.96 2.21
N VAL A 133 11.49 5.64 2.15
CA VAL A 133 12.01 4.97 0.96
C VAL A 133 11.00 5.14 -0.18
N GLN A 134 11.47 5.59 -1.33
CA GLN A 134 10.59 5.94 -2.45
C GLN A 134 11.23 5.70 -3.81
N ARG A 135 10.38 5.58 -4.83
CA ARG A 135 10.78 5.63 -6.24
C ARG A 135 9.75 6.41 -7.06
N THR A 136 10.26 7.21 -8.00
CA THR A 136 9.45 8.06 -8.88
C THR A 136 9.88 7.89 -10.33
N TRP A 137 8.91 7.96 -11.25
CA TRP A 137 9.11 7.86 -12.69
C TRP A 137 8.59 9.12 -13.39
N LYS A 138 9.37 9.64 -14.35
CA LYS A 138 8.88 10.68 -15.28
C LYS A 138 7.72 10.17 -16.13
N ARG A 139 7.82 8.93 -16.62
CA ARG A 139 6.77 8.20 -17.35
C ARG A 139 6.91 6.71 -17.10
N ILE A 140 5.88 6.07 -16.56
CA ILE A 140 5.84 4.63 -16.42
C ILE A 140 5.30 4.00 -17.71
N ARG A 141 5.91 2.89 -18.14
CA ARG A 141 5.53 2.14 -19.36
C ARG A 141 5.46 0.65 -19.03
N SER A 142 4.63 -0.12 -19.71
CA SER A 142 4.87 -1.56 -19.79
C SER A 142 6.23 -1.76 -20.45
N ARG A 143 7.08 -2.56 -19.82
CA ARG A 143 8.18 -3.21 -20.52
C ARG A 143 7.67 -4.54 -21.03
#